data_AF-A0A822XNW0-F1
#
_entry.id   AF-A0A822XNW0-F1
#
_cell.length_a   1.000
_cell.length_b   1.000
_cell.length_c   1.000
_cell.angle_alpha   90.00
_cell.angle_beta   90.00
_cell.angle_gamma   90.00
#
_symmetry.space_group_name_H-M   'P 1'
#
loop_
_entity.id
_entity.type
_entity.pdbx_description
1 polymer ?
#
loop_
_entity_poly.entity_id
_entity_poly.type
_entity_poly.pdbx_seq_one_letter_code
_entity_poly.pdbx_strand_id
1 'polypeptide(L)'
;MDNPKVQEILEKQVLTVAKAVEDKLDEEISALDRLDLDDLEALRERRLQQMKKMAEKRSRWISLGHGDYSEIPSEKDFFAVVKASERVVCHFYRDNWPCKKLWLHYIQKVWIERES
;
A
#
# COMPACT_ATOMS: atom_id res chain seq x y z
N MET A 1 18.76 19.73 64.46
CA MET A 1 17.54 18.99 64.85
C MET A 1 16.69 18.89 63.60
N ASP A 2 16.63 17.71 63.00
CA ASP A 2 15.72 17.45 61.90
C ASP A 2 14.29 17.67 62.41
N ASN A 3 13.55 18.55 61.73
CA ASN A 3 12.20 18.91 62.16
C ASN A 3 11.25 17.79 61.70
N PRO A 4 10.69 16.98 62.61
CA PRO A 4 9.91 15.78 62.24
C PRO A 4 8.67 16.12 61.39
N LYS A 5 8.13 17.33 61.54
CA LYS A 5 7.03 17.83 60.70
C LYS A 5 7.43 18.07 59.23
N VAL A 6 8.69 18.42 58.97
CA VAL A 6 9.19 18.63 57.60
C VAL A 6 9.41 17.29 56.90
N GLN A 7 9.88 16.27 57.63
CA GLN A 7 10.02 14.91 57.12
C GLN A 7 8.66 14.31 56.72
N GLU A 8 7.64 14.44 57.58
CA GLU A 8 6.29 13.92 57.30
C GLU A 8 5.63 14.57 56.07
N ILE A 9 5.83 15.89 55.88
CA ILE A 9 5.30 16.61 54.72
C ILE A 9 6.03 16.18 53.44
N LEU A 10 7.35 16.02 53.51
CA LEU A 10 8.16 15.59 52.37
C LEU A 10 7.79 14.15 51.96
N GLU A 11 7.61 13.25 52.92
CA GLU A 11 7.13 11.88 52.68
C GLU A 11 5.77 11.87 52.00
N LYS A 12 4.81 12.70 52.46
CA LYS A 12 3.49 12.83 51.82
C LYS A 12 3.57 13.37 50.40
N GLN A 13 4.45 14.34 50.14
CA GLN A 13 4.64 14.89 48.80
C GLN A 13 5.27 13.86 47.85
N VAL A 14 6.32 13.16 48.30
CA VAL A 14 6.96 12.09 47.53
C VAL A 14 5.95 10.96 47.23
N LEU A 15 5.13 10.59 48.21
CA LEU A 15 4.09 9.58 48.03
C LEU A 15 3.02 10.01 47.01
N THR A 16 2.65 11.29 47.00
CA THR A 16 1.67 11.84 46.04
C THR A 16 2.24 11.84 44.62
N VAL A 17 3.51 12.22 44.46
CA VAL A 17 4.20 12.19 43.17
C VAL A 17 4.36 10.75 42.67
N ALA A 18 4.74 9.81 43.55
CA ALA A 18 4.85 8.41 43.21
C ALA A 18 3.51 7.84 42.70
N LYS A 19 2.40 8.13 43.40
CA LYS A 19 1.05 7.73 42.97
C LYS A 19 0.66 8.32 41.63
N ALA A 20 0.92 9.61 41.40
CA ALA A 20 0.61 10.23 40.12
C ALA A 20 1.41 9.64 38.95
N VAL A 21 2.63 9.15 39.22
CA VAL A 21 3.44 8.43 38.23
C VAL A 21 2.91 7.01 38.01
N GLU A 22 2.53 6.30 39.07
CA GLU A 22 1.89 4.97 38.97
C GLU A 22 0.58 5.04 38.19
N ASP A 23 -0.32 5.97 38.51
CA ASP A 23 -1.60 6.16 37.82
C ASP A 23 -1.40 6.41 36.32
N LYS A 24 -0.36 7.20 35.97
CA LYS A 24 0.00 7.45 34.57
C LYS A 24 0.55 6.20 33.87
N LEU A 25 1.38 5.40 34.56
CA LEU A 25 1.86 4.13 34.02
C LEU A 25 0.70 3.15 33.81
N ASP A 26 -0.25 3.08 34.73
CA ASP A 26 -1.44 2.22 34.62
C ASP A 26 -2.34 2.64 33.45
N GLU A 27 -2.49 3.94 33.19
CA GLU A 27 -3.17 4.45 32.00
C GLU A 27 -2.46 4.05 30.70
N GLU A 28 -1.13 4.18 30.64
CA GLU A 28 -0.34 3.77 29.47
C GLU A 28 -0.41 2.25 29.23
N ILE A 29 -0.36 1.44 30.29
CA ILE A 29 -0.52 -0.02 30.22
C ILE A 29 -1.94 -0.39 29.74
N SER A 30 -2.98 0.25 30.29
CA SER A 30 -4.37 0.03 29.86
C SER A 30 -4.61 0.45 28.41
N ALA A 31 -3.91 1.48 27.92
CA ALA A 31 -3.96 1.91 26.53
C ALA A 31 -3.25 0.92 25.59
N LEU A 32 -2.14 0.32 26.04
CA LEU A 32 -1.42 -0.73 25.31
C LEU A 32 -2.21 -2.03 25.22
N ASP A 33 -2.92 -2.43 26.29
CA ASP A 33 -3.79 -3.61 26.28
C ASP A 33 -5.06 -3.40 25.43
N ARG A 34 -5.53 -2.15 25.33
CA ARG A 34 -6.59 -1.72 24.40
C ARG A 34 -6.12 -1.51 22.96
N LEU A 35 -4.83 -1.67 22.68
CA LEU A 35 -4.32 -1.75 21.31
C LEU A 35 -4.73 -3.13 20.78
N ASP A 36 -6.03 -3.21 20.47
CA ASP A 36 -6.79 -4.43 20.43
C ASP A 36 -6.27 -5.34 19.31
N LEU A 37 -6.18 -6.63 19.61
CA LEU A 37 -5.98 -7.68 18.62
C LEU A 37 -6.94 -7.52 17.42
N ASP A 38 -8.11 -6.94 17.66
CA ASP A 38 -9.13 -6.61 16.67
C ASP A 38 -8.67 -5.54 15.66
N ASP A 39 -7.93 -4.51 16.08
CA ASP A 39 -7.37 -3.50 15.16
C ASP A 39 -6.28 -4.11 14.27
N LEU A 40 -5.47 -5.00 14.85
CA LEU A 40 -4.45 -5.73 14.11
C LEU A 40 -5.07 -6.68 13.08
N GLU A 41 -6.14 -7.38 13.47
CA GLU A 41 -6.88 -8.29 12.60
C GLU A 41 -7.63 -7.53 11.50
N ALA A 42 -8.23 -6.37 11.81
CA ALA A 42 -8.84 -5.49 10.82
C ALA A 42 -7.81 -4.96 9.80
N LEU A 43 -6.61 -4.59 10.25
CA LEU A 43 -5.52 -4.18 9.36
C LEU A 43 -5.06 -5.34 8.46
N ARG A 44 -4.97 -6.54 9.03
CA ARG A 44 -4.62 -7.75 8.29
C ARG A 44 -5.65 -8.07 7.22
N GLU A 45 -6.94 -8.03 7.57
CA GLU A 45 -8.03 -8.27 6.64
C GLU A 45 -8.02 -7.25 5.51
N ARG A 46 -7.86 -5.95 5.83
CA ARG A 46 -7.76 -4.89 4.82
C ARG A 46 -6.63 -5.13 3.83
N ARG A 47 -5.45 -5.52 4.31
CA ARG A 47 -4.29 -5.85 3.45
C ARG A 47 -4.57 -7.07 2.58
N LEU A 48 -5.17 -8.12 3.16
CA LEU A 48 -5.52 -9.33 2.43
C LEU A 48 -6.52 -9.05 1.30
N GLN A 49 -7.54 -8.22 1.58
CA GLN A 49 -8.52 -7.80 0.58
C GLN A 49 -7.86 -6.97 -0.54
N GLN A 50 -6.95 -6.05 -0.20
CA GLN A 50 -6.19 -5.28 -1.19
C GLN A 50 -5.35 -6.19 -2.09
N MET A 51 -4.63 -7.16 -1.50
CA MET A 51 -3.84 -8.13 -2.26
C MET A 51 -4.71 -8.99 -3.18
N LYS A 52 -5.86 -9.47 -2.71
CA LYS A 52 -6.82 -10.24 -3.53
C LYS A 52 -7.29 -9.43 -4.73
N LYS A 53 -7.73 -8.19 -4.51
CA LYS A 53 -8.15 -7.27 -5.58
C LYS A 53 -7.03 -7.03 -6.60
N MET A 54 -5.79 -6.85 -6.15
CA MET A 54 -4.64 -6.69 -7.05
C MET A 54 -4.33 -7.96 -7.85
N ALA A 55 -4.44 -9.14 -7.23
CA ALA A 55 -4.25 -10.41 -7.91
C ALA A 55 -5.32 -10.66 -8.98
N GLU A 56 -6.59 -10.37 -8.67
CA GLU A 56 -7.71 -10.45 -9.61
C GLU A 56 -7.52 -9.49 -10.80
N LYS A 57 -7.16 -8.22 -10.54
CA LYS A 57 -6.81 -7.25 -11.58
C LYS A 57 -5.69 -7.78 -12.48
N ARG A 58 -4.61 -8.31 -11.89
CA ARG A 58 -3.48 -8.88 -12.63
C ARG A 58 -3.89 -10.07 -13.49
N SER A 59 -4.67 -11.00 -12.94
CA SER A 59 -5.18 -12.16 -13.69
C SER A 59 -6.04 -11.72 -14.88
N ARG A 60 -6.91 -10.73 -14.69
CA ARG A 60 -7.70 -10.15 -15.77
C ARG A 60 -6.82 -9.51 -16.84
N TRP A 61 -5.80 -8.74 -16.45
CA TRP A 61 -4.87 -8.15 -17.41
C TRP A 61 -4.13 -9.21 -18.24
N ILE A 62 -3.67 -10.29 -17.60
CA ILE A 62 -3.05 -11.42 -18.32
C ILE A 62 -4.05 -12.02 -19.32
N SER A 63 -5.32 -12.23 -18.93
CA SER A 63 -6.35 -12.78 -19.84
C SER A 63 -6.68 -11.87 -21.04
N LEU A 64 -6.41 -10.56 -20.90
CA LEU A 64 -6.58 -9.56 -21.96
C LEU A 64 -5.33 -9.41 -22.84
N GLY A 65 -4.28 -10.21 -22.62
CA GLY A 65 -3.04 -10.18 -23.41
C GLY A 65 -2.03 -9.12 -22.96
N HIS A 66 -2.17 -8.56 -21.74
CA HIS A 66 -1.17 -7.62 -21.21
C HIS A 66 0.14 -8.34 -20.90
N GLY A 67 1.25 -7.75 -21.33
CA GLY A 67 2.60 -8.29 -21.17
C GLY A 67 3.18 -8.84 -22.46
N ASP A 68 2.32 -9.14 -23.44
CA ASP A 68 2.70 -9.57 -24.77
C ASP A 68 2.65 -8.44 -25.80
N TYR A 69 3.35 -8.66 -26.90
CA TYR A 69 3.37 -7.78 -28.05
C TYR A 69 2.45 -8.36 -29.12
N SER A 70 1.55 -7.54 -29.67
CA SER A 70 0.62 -7.93 -30.73
C SER A 70 0.50 -6.82 -31.76
N GLU A 71 0.62 -7.18 -33.03
CA GLU A 71 0.40 -6.25 -34.15
C GLU A 71 -1.07 -6.27 -34.54
N ILE A 72 -1.70 -5.09 -34.56
CA ILE A 72 -3.10 -4.94 -34.94
C ILE A 72 -3.16 -4.13 -36.24
N PRO A 73 -3.32 -4.77 -37.41
CA PRO A 73 -3.35 -4.09 -38.70
C PRO A 73 -4.69 -3.39 -38.98
N SER A 74 -5.74 -3.76 -38.25
CA SER A 74 -7.12 -3.30 -38.44
C SER A 74 -7.52 -2.28 -37.38
N GLU A 75 -8.02 -1.12 -37.82
CA GLU A 75 -8.51 -0.07 -36.92
C GLU A 75 -9.68 -0.55 -36.04
N LYS A 76 -10.54 -1.44 -36.58
CA LYS A 76 -11.67 -2.00 -35.84
C LYS A 76 -11.21 -2.83 -34.63
N ASP A 77 -10.18 -3.64 -34.84
CA ASP A 77 -9.64 -4.51 -33.79
C ASP A 77 -8.85 -3.70 -32.76
N PHE A 78 -8.21 -2.62 -33.20
CA PHE A 78 -7.55 -1.65 -32.31
C PHE A 78 -8.56 -1.05 -31.32
N PHE A 79 -9.71 -0.58 -31.79
CA PHE A 79 -10.74 -0.04 -30.91
C PHE A 79 -11.35 -1.08 -29.98
N ALA A 80 -11.42 -2.35 -30.39
CA ALA A 80 -11.88 -3.42 -29.51
C ALA A 80 -10.92 -3.61 -28.32
N VAL A 81 -9.61 -3.62 -28.57
CA VAL A 81 -8.58 -3.78 -27.53
C VAL A 81 -8.55 -2.58 -26.57
N VAL A 82 -8.56 -1.35 -27.10
CA VAL A 82 -8.53 -0.14 -26.27
C VAL A 82 -9.82 0.02 -25.45
N LYS A 83 -10.97 -0.49 -25.92
CA LYS A 83 -12.20 -0.50 -25.12
C LYS A 83 -12.23 -1.61 -24.06
N ALA A 84 -11.52 -2.70 -24.29
CA ALA A 84 -11.48 -3.83 -23.35
C ALA A 84 -10.56 -3.57 -22.15
N SER A 85 -9.64 -2.61 -22.26
CA SER A 85 -8.64 -2.31 -21.23
C SER A 85 -8.46 -0.82 -20.95
N GLU A 86 -8.36 -0.45 -19.67
CA GLU A 86 -8.12 0.95 -19.25
C GLU A 86 -6.70 1.45 -19.57
N ARG A 87 -5.73 0.55 -19.75
CA ARG A 87 -4.31 0.92 -19.90
C ARG A 87 -3.69 0.19 -21.07
N VAL A 88 -3.43 0.90 -22.16
CA VAL A 88 -2.81 0.35 -23.36
C VAL A 88 -1.67 1.27 -23.80
N VAL A 89 -0.55 0.68 -24.21
CA VAL A 89 0.55 1.40 -24.87
C VAL A 89 0.53 1.01 -26.34
N CYS A 90 0.26 1.97 -27.21
CA CYS A 90 0.12 1.74 -28.64
C CYS A 90 1.25 2.45 -29.39
N HIS A 91 1.87 1.76 -30.34
CA HIS A 91 2.85 2.36 -31.24
C HIS A 91 2.33 2.30 -32.67
N PHE A 92 2.01 3.45 -33.24
CA PHE A 92 1.63 3.58 -34.64
C PHE A 92 2.88 3.79 -35.50
N TYR A 93 3.03 2.97 -36.54
CA TYR A 93 4.12 3.06 -37.49
C TYR A 93 3.64 2.79 -38.90
N ARG A 94 4.51 3.13 -39.86
CA ARG A 94 4.38 2.70 -41.24
C ARG A 94 5.43 1.65 -41.54
N ASP A 95 5.09 0.77 -42.46
CA ASP A 95 5.94 -0.31 -42.93
C ASP A 95 7.04 0.17 -43.90
N ASN A 96 7.78 1.22 -43.48
CA ASN A 96 8.85 1.83 -44.26
C ASN A 96 10.18 1.81 -43.49
N TRP A 97 11.29 1.76 -44.22
CA TRP A 97 12.62 1.94 -43.66
C TRP A 97 12.76 3.39 -43.14
N PRO A 98 13.22 3.68 -41.90
CA PRO A 98 13.95 2.85 -40.93
C PRO A 98 13.13 2.40 -39.69
N CYS A 99 11.81 2.61 -39.70
CA CYS A 99 10.93 2.38 -38.53
C CYS A 99 10.89 0.91 -38.08
N LYS A 100 11.02 -0.05 -39.02
CA LYS A 100 11.08 -1.49 -38.71
C LYS A 100 12.25 -1.91 -37.82
N LYS A 101 13.41 -1.23 -37.90
CA LYS A 101 14.61 -1.59 -37.10
C LYS A 101 14.66 -0.91 -35.74
N LEU A 102 14.09 0.29 -35.61
CA LEU A 102 13.98 0.97 -34.31
C LEU A 102 13.05 0.21 -33.35
N TRP A 103 12.10 -0.53 -33.93
CA TRP A 103 11.03 -1.28 -33.26
C TRP A 103 11.50 -2.37 -32.30
N LEU A 104 12.45 -3.21 -32.71
CA LEU A 104 12.84 -4.42 -31.94
C LEU A 104 13.56 -4.13 -30.62
N HIS A 105 14.09 -2.91 -30.42
CA HIS A 105 14.92 -2.59 -29.25
C HIS A 105 14.19 -1.75 -28.20
N TYR A 106 13.19 -0.96 -28.58
CA TYR A 106 12.64 0.09 -27.71
C TYR A 106 11.21 -0.14 -27.20
N ILE A 107 10.44 -1.07 -27.78
CA ILE A 107 9.07 -1.33 -27.33
C ILE A 107 8.85 -2.83 -27.23
N GLN A 108 9.25 -3.36 -26.09
CA GLN A 108 8.69 -4.61 -25.59
C GLN A 108 8.22 -4.32 -24.17
N LYS A 109 6.94 -3.94 -24.06
CA LYS A 109 6.03 -4.20 -22.93
C LYS A 109 4.78 -3.34 -23.08
N VAL A 110 3.62 -3.98 -23.12
CA VAL A 110 2.44 -3.46 -22.41
C VAL A 110 2.80 -3.52 -20.93
N TRP A 111 3.40 -2.45 -20.42
CA TRP A 111 3.80 -2.36 -19.02
C TRP A 111 2.69 -1.68 -18.22
N ILE A 112 2.13 -2.40 -17.26
CA ILE A 112 1.30 -1.78 -16.22
C ILE A 112 2.27 -1.04 -15.29
N GLU A 113 2.30 0.28 -15.39
CA GLU A 113 3.00 1.11 -14.43
C GLU A 113 2.27 1.08 -13.08
N ARG A 114 3.07 0.88 -12.03
CA ARG A 114 2.71 0.71 -10.61
C ARG A 114 1.58 1.64 -10.17
N GLU A 115 0.55 1.08 -9.52
CA GLU A 115 -0.09 1.80 -8.42
C GLU A 115 0.97 1.89 -7.30
N SER A 116 1.69 3.01 -7.24
CA SER A 116 2.36 3.49 -6.04
C SER A 116 1.51 4.61 -5.45
#